data_AF-A0A1V9F3E8-F1
#
_entry.id   AF-A0A1V9F3E8-F1
#
_cell.length_a   1.000
_cell.length_b   1.000
_cell.length_c   1.000
_cell.angle_alpha   90.00
_cell.angle_beta   90.00
_cell.angle_gamma   90.00
#
_symmetry.space_group_name_H-M   'P 1'
#
loop_
_entity.id
_entity.type
_entity.pdbx_description
1 polymer ?
#
loop_
_entity_poly.entity_id
_entity_poly.type
_entity_poly.pdbx_seq_one_letter_code
_entity_poly.pdbx_strand_id
1 'polypeptide(L)'
;MNHEQEYAEYVRKEEAERKEKTGKRKAWIILISLVVVVGTCNTLIRNHEKQKILTKPQIGDYFVFTFKKYDRPYKLKAIQGDSMEFFVPMYATSDFRDDKSESKVHELEKSGKMYTPLYTIYISTAEVEKLRNNEDATIVLDGEEAHLKTVYGKAR
;
A
#
# COMPACT_ATOMS: atom_id res chain seq x y z
N MET A 1 -46.78 -23.03 45.16
CA MET A 1 -45.39 -22.79 44.72
C MET A 1 -45.05 -21.39 45.21
N ASN A 2 -43.98 -21.25 45.99
CA ASN A 2 -43.76 -20.08 46.85
C ASN A 2 -43.26 -18.88 46.02
N HIS A 3 -43.87 -17.70 46.15
CA HIS A 3 -43.52 -16.49 45.36
C HIS A 3 -42.03 -16.13 45.44
N GLU A 4 -41.36 -16.47 46.54
CA GLU A 4 -39.91 -16.30 46.70
C GLU A 4 -39.08 -17.16 45.74
N GLN A 5 -39.55 -18.36 45.39
CA GLN A 5 -38.84 -19.25 44.47
C GLN A 5 -38.94 -18.77 43.02
N GLU A 6 -40.10 -18.26 42.59
CA GLU A 6 -40.26 -17.66 41.25
C GLU A 6 -39.41 -16.38 41.09
N TYR A 7 -39.36 -15.53 42.13
CA TYR A 7 -38.55 -14.31 42.10
C TYR A 7 -37.05 -14.64 42.04
N ALA A 8 -36.58 -15.61 42.83
CA ALA A 8 -35.19 -16.05 42.78
C ALA A 8 -34.80 -16.66 41.42
N GLU A 9 -35.71 -17.37 40.77
CA GLU A 9 -35.48 -17.94 39.43
C GLU A 9 -35.46 -16.85 38.34
N TYR A 10 -36.31 -15.84 38.45
CA TYR A 10 -36.32 -14.67 37.55
C TYR A 10 -35.01 -13.88 37.64
N VAL A 11 -34.54 -13.56 38.86
CA VAL A 11 -33.27 -12.83 39.07
C VAL A 11 -32.07 -13.62 38.51
N ARG A 12 -32.04 -14.95 38.68
CA ARG A 12 -30.98 -15.79 38.08
C ARG A 12 -31.01 -15.77 36.55
N LYS A 13 -32.19 -15.84 35.92
CA LYS A 13 -32.32 -15.75 34.46
C LYS A 13 -31.90 -14.38 33.94
N GLU A 14 -32.29 -13.31 34.61
CA GLU A 14 -31.92 -11.94 34.22
C GLU A 14 -30.40 -11.69 34.37
N GLU A 15 -29.77 -12.18 35.44
CA GLU A 15 -28.31 -12.11 35.61
C GLU A 15 -27.55 -12.96 34.58
N ALA A 16 -28.06 -14.14 34.23
CA ALA A 16 -27.47 -15.00 33.20
C ALA A 16 -27.55 -14.34 31.81
N GLU A 17 -28.70 -13.75 31.45
CA GLU A 17 -28.86 -13.00 30.21
C GLU A 17 -27.97 -11.76 30.15
N ARG A 18 -27.83 -11.02 31.26
CA ARG A 18 -26.91 -9.88 31.34
C ARG A 18 -25.47 -10.33 31.17
N LYS A 19 -25.04 -11.42 31.82
CA LYS A 19 -23.68 -11.98 31.67
C LYS A 19 -23.42 -12.45 30.24
N GLU A 20 -24.40 -13.08 29.59
CA GLU A 20 -24.29 -13.53 28.20
C GLU A 20 -24.20 -12.36 27.20
N LYS A 21 -25.05 -11.33 27.35
CA LYS A 21 -25.01 -10.10 26.53
C LYS A 21 -23.68 -9.35 26.70
N THR A 22 -23.16 -9.28 27.92
CA THR A 22 -21.88 -8.63 28.23
C THR A 22 -20.69 -9.44 27.67
N GLY A 23 -20.75 -10.77 27.74
CA GLY A 23 -19.77 -11.66 27.13
C GLY A 23 -19.70 -11.53 25.61
N LYS A 24 -20.86 -11.52 24.93
CA LYS A 24 -20.95 -11.28 23.48
C LYS A 24 -20.38 -9.91 23.08
N ARG A 25 -20.65 -8.86 23.86
CA ARG A 25 -20.14 -7.50 23.60
C ARG A 25 -18.61 -7.40 23.79
N LYS A 26 -18.06 -8.07 24.80
CA LYS A 26 -16.60 -8.18 25.01
C LYS A 26 -15.93 -8.95 23.87
N ALA A 27 -16.53 -10.05 23.41
CA ALA A 27 -16.02 -10.81 22.27
C ALA A 27 -15.97 -9.96 20.98
N TRP A 28 -17.03 -9.18 20.71
CA TRP A 28 -17.06 -8.25 19.58
C TRP A 28 -15.99 -7.16 19.65
N ILE A 29 -15.74 -6.58 20.83
CA ILE A 29 -14.67 -5.59 21.02
C ILE A 29 -13.30 -6.20 20.72
N ILE A 30 -13.05 -7.42 21.22
CA ILE A 30 -11.79 -8.15 20.95
C ILE A 30 -11.63 -8.38 19.45
N LEU A 31 -12.69 -8.84 18.77
CA LEU A 31 -12.67 -9.11 17.33
C LEU A 31 -12.39 -7.84 16.51
N ILE A 32 -13.06 -6.73 16.83
CA ILE A 32 -12.85 -5.44 16.18
C ILE A 32 -11.42 -4.95 16.43
N SER A 33 -10.92 -5.04 17.68
CA SER A 33 -9.56 -4.62 18.01
C SER A 33 -8.49 -5.43 17.26
N LEU A 34 -8.70 -6.74 17.08
CA LEU A 34 -7.83 -7.59 16.27
C LEU A 34 -7.80 -7.16 14.80
N VAL A 35 -8.97 -6.88 14.21
CA VAL A 35 -9.06 -6.40 12.82
C VAL A 35 -8.35 -5.06 12.65
N VAL A 36 -8.54 -4.13 13.59
CA VAL A 36 -7.87 -2.81 13.56
C VAL A 36 -6.35 -2.97 13.68
N VAL A 37 -5.87 -3.77 14.64
CA VAL A 37 -4.43 -4.00 14.84
C VAL A 37 -3.78 -4.60 13.60
N VAL A 38 -4.38 -5.65 13.02
CA VAL A 38 -3.88 -6.28 11.78
C VAL A 38 -3.88 -5.28 10.63
N GLY A 39 -4.94 -4.47 10.50
CA GLY A 39 -5.01 -3.40 9.49
C GLY A 39 -3.89 -2.39 9.63
N THR A 40 -3.65 -1.86 10.84
CA THR A 40 -2.58 -0.88 11.10
C THR A 40 -1.18 -1.45 10.88
N CYS A 41 -0.93 -2.71 11.26
CA CYS A 41 0.37 -3.35 11.03
C CYS A 41 0.68 -3.46 9.53
N ASN A 42 -0.30 -3.85 8.71
CA ASN A 42 -0.12 -3.95 7.26
C ASN A 42 0.16 -2.58 6.62
N THR A 43 -0.50 -1.52 7.07
CA THR A 43 -0.25 -0.16 6.56
C THR A 43 1.13 0.35 6.96
N LEU A 44 1.55 0.13 8.21
CA LEU A 44 2.87 0.55 8.70
C LEU A 44 4.01 -0.16 7.96
N ILE A 45 3.90 -1.48 7.75
CA ILE A 45 4.90 -2.25 7.00
C ILE A 45 5.03 -1.70 5.58
N ARG A 46 3.90 -1.48 4.89
CA ARG A 46 3.89 -0.94 3.52
C ARG A 46 4.52 0.45 3.44
N ASN A 47 4.18 1.34 4.35
CA ASN A 47 4.77 2.69 4.36
C ASN A 47 6.28 2.63 4.65
N HIS A 48 6.71 1.75 5.55
CA HIS A 48 8.12 1.57 5.85
C HIS A 48 8.91 0.98 4.68
N GLU A 49 8.34 0.04 3.93
CA GLU A 49 8.95 -0.50 2.70
C GLU A 49 9.07 0.57 1.61
N LYS A 50 8.02 1.38 1.41
CA LYS A 50 8.06 2.50 0.47
C LYS A 50 9.17 3.50 0.81
N GLN A 51 9.26 3.88 2.08
CA GLN A 51 10.29 4.81 2.57
C GLN A 51 11.71 4.23 2.43
N LYS A 52 11.89 2.92 2.67
CA LYS A 52 13.17 2.24 2.43
C LYS A 52 13.60 2.31 0.97
N ILE A 53 12.69 2.03 0.03
CA ILE A 53 12.97 2.08 -1.41
C ILE A 53 13.30 3.51 -1.85
N LEU A 54 12.56 4.51 -1.36
CA LEU A 54 12.84 5.92 -1.66
C LEU A 54 14.18 6.40 -1.08
N THR A 55 14.57 5.88 0.08
CA THR A 55 15.84 6.27 0.73
C THR A 55 17.05 5.66 0.04
N LYS A 56 16.93 4.42 -0.44
CA LYS A 56 18.02 3.70 -1.09
C LYS A 56 17.51 2.92 -2.30
N PRO A 57 17.19 3.61 -3.41
CA PRO A 57 16.68 2.97 -4.60
C PRO A 57 17.74 2.04 -5.21
N GLN A 58 17.27 0.93 -5.77
CA GLN A 58 18.10 -0.09 -6.42
C GLN A 58 17.62 -0.36 -7.83
N ILE A 59 18.56 -0.78 -8.68
CA ILE A 59 18.24 -1.22 -10.03
C ILE A 59 17.22 -2.35 -9.95
N GLY A 60 16.12 -2.19 -10.66
CA GLY A 60 14.98 -3.10 -10.66
C GLY A 60 13.78 -2.62 -9.85
N ASP A 61 13.92 -1.62 -8.99
CA ASP A 61 12.79 -1.05 -8.25
C ASP A 61 11.81 -0.33 -9.20
N TYR A 62 10.53 -0.32 -8.83
CA TYR A 62 9.46 0.26 -9.62
C TYR A 62 8.90 1.51 -8.94
N PHE A 63 8.72 2.56 -9.73
CA PHE A 63 8.18 3.85 -9.34
C PHE A 63 6.92 4.10 -10.13
N VAL A 64 5.78 4.17 -9.44
CA VAL A 64 4.49 4.37 -10.08
C VAL A 64 4.14 5.84 -10.05
N PHE A 65 4.12 6.46 -11.22
CA PHE A 65 3.76 7.86 -11.37
C PHE A 65 2.36 8.00 -11.95
N THR A 66 1.54 8.88 -11.36
CA THR A 66 0.22 9.21 -11.87
C THR A 66 0.31 10.41 -12.82
N PHE A 67 -0.13 10.21 -14.07
CA PHE A 67 -0.24 11.21 -15.13
C PHE A 67 -1.68 11.32 -15.59
N LYS A 68 -2.29 12.52 -15.55
CA LYS A 68 -3.65 12.75 -16.08
C LYS A 68 -4.66 11.67 -15.64
N LYS A 69 -4.59 11.24 -14.38
CA LYS A 69 -5.39 10.16 -13.74
C LYS A 69 -5.02 8.71 -14.09
N TYR A 70 -3.93 8.48 -14.81
CA TYR A 70 -3.42 7.15 -15.13
C TYR A 70 -2.07 6.90 -14.47
N ASP A 71 -1.98 5.76 -13.79
CA ASP A 71 -0.77 5.29 -13.13
C ASP A 71 0.11 4.55 -14.13
N ARG A 72 1.40 4.89 -14.12
CA ARG A 72 2.41 4.31 -15.00
C ARG A 72 3.58 3.82 -14.14
N PRO A 73 3.85 2.51 -14.12
CA PRO A 73 4.98 1.95 -13.37
C PRO A 73 6.27 2.05 -14.20
N TYR A 74 7.21 2.86 -13.75
CA TYR A 74 8.55 3.01 -14.34
C TYR A 74 9.52 2.12 -13.60
N LYS A 75 10.42 1.43 -14.31
CA LYS A 75 11.40 0.53 -13.69
C LYS A 75 12.79 1.16 -13.68
N LEU A 76 13.43 1.25 -12.51
CA LEU A 76 14.79 1.77 -12.39
C LEU A 76 15.78 0.84 -13.11
N LYS A 77 16.44 1.36 -14.13
CA LYS A 77 17.42 0.64 -14.97
C LYS A 77 18.84 0.85 -14.48
N ALA A 78 19.21 2.09 -14.18
CA ALA A 78 20.56 2.44 -13.75
C ALA A 78 20.54 3.70 -12.88
N ILE A 79 21.56 3.83 -12.03
CA ILE A 79 21.84 5.05 -11.28
C ILE A 79 23.19 5.56 -11.80
N GLN A 80 23.18 6.74 -12.42
CA GLN A 80 24.32 7.33 -13.12
C GLN A 80 24.60 8.72 -12.57
N GLY A 81 25.52 8.79 -11.59
CA GLY A 81 25.87 10.05 -10.93
C GLY A 81 24.64 10.73 -10.33
N ASP A 82 24.35 11.94 -10.81
CA ASP A 82 23.22 12.76 -10.34
C ASP A 82 21.88 12.44 -11.02
N SER A 83 21.81 11.38 -11.84
CA SER A 83 20.60 10.98 -12.54
C SER A 83 20.26 9.51 -12.35
N MET A 84 18.97 9.20 -12.39
CA MET A 84 18.41 7.86 -12.37
C MET A 84 17.73 7.60 -13.71
N GLU A 85 18.11 6.49 -14.36
CA GLU A 85 17.58 6.08 -15.66
C GLU A 85 16.44 5.08 -15.43
N PHE A 86 15.28 5.33 -16.01
CA PHE A 86 14.09 4.49 -15.88
C PHE A 86 13.62 3.97 -17.23
N PHE A 87 13.19 2.71 -17.28
CA PHE A 87 12.41 2.19 -18.40
C PHE A 87 11.00 2.79 -18.40
N VAL A 88 10.54 3.21 -19.57
CA VAL A 88 9.19 3.75 -19.77
C VAL A 88 8.22 2.60 -20.03
N PRO A 89 7.09 2.51 -19.30
CA PRO A 89 6.10 1.48 -19.55
C PRO A 89 5.35 1.72 -20.86
N MET A 90 5.04 0.64 -21.58
CA MET A 90 4.26 0.70 -22.83
C MET A 90 2.75 0.94 -22.59
N TYR A 91 2.28 0.71 -21.36
CA TYR A 91 0.86 0.79 -21.00
C TYR A 91 0.66 1.63 -19.73
N ALA A 92 -0.43 2.39 -19.71
CA ALA A 92 -0.90 3.09 -18.52
C ALA A 92 -2.05 2.30 -17.86
N THR A 93 -2.19 2.42 -16.54
CA THR A 93 -3.20 1.72 -15.74
C THR A 93 -4.05 2.71 -14.97
N SER A 94 -5.38 2.61 -15.02
CA SER A 94 -6.27 3.60 -14.39
C SER A 94 -6.52 3.37 -12.90
N ASP A 95 -6.18 2.20 -12.36
CA ASP A 95 -6.41 1.83 -10.96
C ASP A 95 -5.24 0.98 -10.47
N PHE A 96 -4.13 1.63 -10.06
CA PHE A 96 -3.01 0.92 -9.46
C PHE A 96 -3.31 0.63 -7.97
N ARG A 97 -3.58 -0.64 -7.67
CA ARG A 97 -3.73 -1.15 -6.29
C ARG A 97 -2.54 -2.05 -6.02
N ASP A 98 -1.66 -1.63 -5.11
CA ASP A 98 -0.36 -2.30 -4.86
C ASP A 98 -0.46 -3.84 -4.80
N ASP A 99 -1.48 -4.38 -4.12
CA ASP A 99 -1.70 -5.82 -3.92
C ASP A 99 -2.05 -6.61 -5.20
N LYS A 100 -2.64 -5.97 -6.20
CA LYS A 100 -3.07 -6.62 -7.45
C LYS A 100 -2.23 -6.19 -8.65
N SER A 101 -1.81 -4.94 -8.65
CA SER A 101 -1.12 -4.33 -9.79
C SER A 101 0.36 -4.73 -9.84
N GLU A 102 1.02 -4.96 -8.71
CA GLU A 102 2.41 -5.45 -8.68
C GLU A 102 2.56 -6.80 -9.42
N SER A 103 1.70 -7.79 -9.10
CA SER A 103 1.72 -9.11 -9.76
C SER A 103 1.56 -8.96 -11.27
N LYS A 104 0.62 -8.11 -11.70
CA LYS A 104 0.34 -7.88 -13.12
C LYS A 104 1.52 -7.21 -13.83
N VAL A 105 2.21 -6.26 -13.19
CA VAL A 105 3.43 -5.66 -13.76
C VAL A 105 4.53 -6.71 -13.90
N HIS A 106 4.72 -7.56 -12.90
CA HIS A 106 5.67 -8.67 -12.97
C HIS A 106 5.36 -9.67 -14.08
N GLU A 107 4.09 -10.02 -14.29
CA GLU A 107 3.65 -10.91 -15.38
C GLU A 107 3.90 -10.28 -16.76
N LEU A 108 3.55 -9.01 -16.93
CA LEU A 108 3.78 -8.27 -18.17
C LEU A 108 5.27 -8.11 -18.47
N GLU A 109 6.09 -7.92 -17.44
CA GLU A 109 7.53 -7.83 -17.62
C GLU A 109 8.14 -9.18 -18.00
N LYS A 110 7.76 -10.27 -17.30
CA LYS A 110 8.22 -11.62 -17.64
C LYS A 110 7.86 -12.02 -19.07
N SER A 111 6.71 -11.56 -19.57
CA SER A 111 6.29 -11.78 -20.95
C SER A 111 6.94 -10.81 -21.96
N GLY A 112 7.79 -9.88 -21.51
CA GLY A 112 8.49 -8.91 -22.35
C GLY A 112 7.58 -7.81 -22.92
N LYS A 113 6.36 -7.67 -22.41
CA LYS A 113 5.36 -6.72 -22.93
C LYS A 113 5.34 -5.41 -22.16
N MET A 114 5.94 -5.37 -20.97
CA MET A 114 5.82 -4.20 -20.09
C MET A 114 6.68 -3.02 -20.53
N TYR A 115 7.95 -3.30 -20.86
CA TYR A 115 8.95 -2.30 -21.15
C TYR A 115 9.63 -2.64 -22.46
N THR A 116 9.90 -1.61 -23.23
CA THR A 116 10.76 -1.70 -24.41
C THR A 116 12.19 -1.32 -23.99
N PRO A 117 13.21 -2.11 -24.33
CA PRO A 117 14.60 -1.82 -23.97
C PRO A 117 15.12 -0.49 -24.53
N LEU A 118 14.45 0.05 -25.55
CA LEU A 118 14.87 1.20 -26.32
C LEU A 118 14.42 2.55 -25.73
N TYR A 119 13.44 2.55 -24.81
CA TYR A 119 12.88 3.79 -24.28
C TYR A 119 13.17 3.93 -22.79
N THR A 120 13.97 4.94 -22.48
CA THR A 120 14.31 5.31 -21.12
C THR A 120 14.18 6.80 -20.92
N ILE A 121 13.83 7.20 -19.70
CA ILE A 121 13.86 8.59 -19.25
C ILE A 121 14.89 8.75 -18.14
N TYR A 122 15.38 9.96 -17.96
CA TYR A 122 16.31 10.30 -16.90
C TYR A 122 15.63 11.26 -15.93
N ILE A 123 15.63 10.92 -14.65
CA ILE A 123 15.11 11.77 -13.58
C ILE A 123 16.30 12.14 -12.69
N SER A 124 16.40 13.41 -12.29
CA SER A 124 17.49 13.81 -11.38
C SER A 124 17.34 13.11 -10.03
N THR A 125 18.46 12.70 -9.43
CA THR A 125 18.51 12.14 -8.08
C THR A 125 17.87 13.08 -7.06
N ALA A 126 18.10 14.39 -7.21
CA ALA A 126 17.49 15.42 -6.39
C ALA A 126 15.96 15.45 -6.48
N GLU A 127 15.36 15.19 -7.65
CA GLU A 127 13.90 15.07 -7.78
C GLU A 127 13.38 13.82 -7.10
N VAL A 128 14.07 12.70 -7.23
CA VAL A 128 13.71 11.47 -6.51
C VAL A 128 13.83 11.67 -4.99
N GLU A 129 14.83 12.41 -4.51
CA GLU A 129 14.97 12.79 -3.10
C GLU A 129 13.85 13.73 -2.62
N LYS A 130 13.32 14.61 -3.48
CA LYS A 130 12.15 15.43 -3.14
C LYS A 130 10.93 14.55 -2.84
N LEU A 131 10.73 13.49 -3.62
CA LEU A 131 9.65 12.52 -3.40
C LEU A 131 9.78 11.79 -2.05
N ARG A 132 11.02 11.57 -1.57
CA ARG A 132 11.27 11.00 -0.24
C ARG A 132 10.76 11.91 0.88
N ASN A 133 11.01 13.21 0.76
CA ASN A 133 10.71 14.16 1.83
C ASN A 133 9.29 14.74 1.73
N ASN A 134 8.61 14.53 0.59
CA ASN A 134 7.24 14.97 0.36
C ASN A 134 6.55 14.03 -0.64
N GLU A 135 5.74 13.10 -0.12
CA GLU A 135 5.03 12.10 -0.94
C GLU A 135 4.03 12.75 -1.92
N ASP A 136 3.55 13.96 -1.64
CA ASP A 136 2.65 14.72 -2.51
C ASP A 136 3.39 15.63 -3.52
N ALA A 137 4.73 15.58 -3.54
CA ALA A 137 5.51 16.40 -4.47
C ALA A 137 5.21 16.02 -5.93
N THR A 138 4.97 17.05 -6.74
CA THR A 138 4.90 16.94 -8.20
C THR A 138 6.30 17.00 -8.78
N ILE A 139 6.60 16.10 -9.71
CA ILE A 139 7.78 16.17 -10.58
C ILE A 139 7.34 16.38 -12.02
N VAL A 140 8.23 16.91 -12.86
CA VAL A 140 7.95 17.09 -14.28
C VAL A 140 8.64 15.97 -15.05
N LEU A 141 7.86 15.11 -15.69
CA LEU A 141 8.36 14.02 -16.53
C LEU A 141 7.89 14.27 -17.97
N ASP A 142 8.83 14.41 -18.90
CA ASP A 142 8.57 14.70 -20.32
C ASP A 142 7.65 15.91 -20.55
N GLY A 143 7.75 16.93 -19.69
CA GLY A 143 6.94 18.15 -19.76
C GLY A 143 5.53 18.02 -19.17
N GLU A 144 5.18 16.88 -18.58
CA GLU A 144 3.93 16.68 -17.86
C GLU A 144 4.16 16.60 -16.35
N GLU A 145 3.24 17.18 -15.58
CA GLU A 145 3.19 17.02 -14.13
C GLU A 145 2.84 15.57 -13.76
N ALA A 146 3.65 14.98 -12.91
CA ALA A 146 3.52 13.63 -12.42
C ALA A 146 3.66 13.59 -10.90
N HIS A 147 2.87 12.74 -10.26
CA HIS A 147 2.93 12.51 -8.81
C HIS A 147 3.35 11.08 -8.54
N LEU A 148 4.20 10.85 -7.54
CA LEU A 148 4.54 9.50 -7.15
C LEU A 148 3.38 8.87 -6.35
N LYS A 149 2.75 7.86 -6.91
CA LYS A 149 1.65 7.13 -6.26
C LYS A 149 2.15 6.11 -5.25
N THR A 150 3.18 5.36 -5.64
CA THR A 150 3.73 4.25 -4.87
C THR A 150 5.09 3.83 -5.43
N VAL A 151 5.85 3.10 -4.63
CA VAL A 151 7.05 2.37 -5.06
C VAL A 151 6.95 0.95 -4.58
N TYR A 152 7.48 0.01 -5.36
CA TYR A 152 7.60 -1.39 -4.96
C TYR A 152 8.83 -2.02 -5.58
N GLY A 153 9.32 -3.06 -4.97
CA GLY A 153 10.60 -3.68 -5.28
C GLY A 153 10.88 -4.77 -4.26
N LYS A 154 12.02 -5.46 -4.38
CA LYS A 154 12.39 -6.43 -3.35
C LYS A 154 12.80 -5.69 -2.07
N ALA A 155 11.85 -5.57 -1.14
CA ALA A 155 12.10 -5.05 0.20
C ALA A 155 13.23 -5.83 0.88
N ARG A 156 14.18 -5.09 1.49
CA ARG A 156 15.28 -5.63 2.30
C ARG A 156 15.32 -4.90 3.63
#